data_AF-A0A067QIB3-F1
#
_entry.id   AF-A0A067QIB3-F1
#
_cell.length_a   1.000
_cell.length_b   1.000
_cell.length_c   1.000
_cell.angle_alpha   90.00
_cell.angle_beta   90.00
_cell.angle_gamma   90.00
#
_symmetry.space_group_name_H-M   'P 1'
#
loop_
_entity.id
_entity.type
_entity.pdbx_description
1 polymer ?
#
loop_
_entity_poly.entity_id
_entity_poly.type
_entity_poly.pdbx_seq_one_letter_code
_entity_poly.pdbx_strand_id
1 'polypeptide(L)'
;MTPPVATFSSPLDESPLLQAKKNGAQGNGKVTYDVLEDYDGGYRFAPIEEAQVSRAMIKRYFTTMYERAVSDVVIIGAGSAGLSCAYHLGKSRPDLKITIIEAGVAPGGGAWLGGQLMTPMVVRKPADRFLTELGIPFEDEGNFVVVKHAALFTSTILSRVLSMPNVVLMNATAVEDLIIRKDHTGADRVAGVVTNWTLVALNHDTQSCMDPNVITAPIIVSATGHDGPMGAFSAKRMVSAGLLKELGNMRCLDMNRAEPAIVNGTREVAPGLIMTGMELSEHDGSNRMGPTFGAMMASGIKAAKEAIRALESAQIVEGKVVG
;
A
#
# COMPACT_ATOMS: atom_id res chain seq x y z
N MET A 1 0.62 37.27 5.73
CA MET A 1 0.38 36.20 6.71
C MET A 1 0.97 34.92 6.14
N THR A 2 2.09 34.48 6.67
CA THR A 2 2.73 33.21 6.33
C THR A 2 1.79 32.07 6.71
N PRO A 3 1.62 31.02 5.89
CA PRO A 3 0.81 29.86 6.27
C PRO A 3 1.43 29.18 7.49
N PRO A 4 0.64 28.55 8.37
CA PRO A 4 1.19 27.76 9.46
C PRO A 4 1.98 26.59 8.88
N VAL A 5 3.24 26.48 9.31
CA VAL A 5 4.08 25.30 9.05
C VAL A 5 3.41 24.11 9.74
N ALA A 6 3.10 23.06 8.98
CA ALA A 6 2.56 21.83 9.54
C ALA A 6 3.60 21.19 10.47
N THR A 7 3.45 21.39 11.79
CA THR A 7 4.28 20.71 12.79
C THR A 7 3.68 19.34 13.09
N PHE A 8 4.19 18.31 12.41
CA PHE A 8 4.08 16.95 12.95
C PHE A 8 5.08 16.84 14.10
N SER A 9 4.61 17.00 15.34
CA SER A 9 5.39 16.67 16.53
C SER A 9 5.47 15.14 16.66
N SER A 10 6.55 14.54 16.15
CA SER A 10 6.93 13.17 16.50
C SER A 10 7.80 13.21 17.76
N PRO A 11 7.69 12.26 18.71
CA PRO A 11 8.54 12.19 19.91
C PRO A 11 10.03 11.92 19.65
N LEU A 12 10.50 11.97 18.40
CA LEU A 12 11.87 11.60 18.01
C LEU A 12 12.86 12.78 17.97
N ASP A 13 12.45 13.95 18.45
CA ASP A 13 13.24 15.19 18.42
C ASP A 13 14.49 15.19 19.32
N GLU A 14 14.69 14.15 20.12
CA GLU A 14 15.94 13.97 20.85
C GLU A 14 16.68 12.73 20.37
N SER A 15 17.56 12.92 19.39
CA SER A 15 18.59 11.93 19.08
C SER A 15 19.96 12.48 19.48
N PRO A 16 20.45 12.16 20.70
CA PRO A 16 21.77 12.57 21.18
C PRO A 16 22.95 11.90 20.45
N LEU A 17 22.72 11.18 19.34
CA LEU A 17 23.73 10.36 18.66
C LEU A 17 24.83 11.16 17.93
N LEU A 18 24.77 12.49 17.94
CA LEU A 18 25.87 13.35 17.51
C LEU A 18 26.01 14.56 18.45
N GLN A 19 26.20 14.33 19.75
CA GLN A 19 27.18 15.18 20.43
C GLN A 19 28.52 14.96 19.70
N ALA A 20 28.89 15.95 18.89
CA ALA A 20 30.21 16.22 18.31
C ALA A 20 31.21 15.05 18.29
N LYS A 21 31.66 14.64 17.09
CA LYS A 21 33.06 14.19 16.96
C LYS A 21 33.92 15.39 17.38
N LYS A 22 34.34 15.38 18.66
CA LYS A 22 35.06 16.48 19.32
C LYS A 22 36.46 16.64 18.71
N ASN A 23 36.59 17.63 17.83
CA ASN A 23 37.79 18.45 17.65
C ASN A 23 37.39 19.94 17.62
N GLY A 24 36.53 20.36 18.55
CA GLY A 24 36.04 21.74 18.62
C GLY A 24 34.83 21.87 19.54
N ALA A 25 34.71 23.01 20.21
CA ALA A 25 33.93 23.24 21.42
C ALA A 25 32.42 22.92 21.36
N GLN A 26 31.86 22.51 22.51
CA GLN A 26 30.42 22.44 22.75
C GLN A 26 29.86 23.86 22.92
N GLY A 27 29.15 24.36 21.91
CA GLY A 27 28.32 25.55 22.03
C GLY A 27 26.88 25.15 22.31
N ASN A 28 26.39 25.38 23.53
CA ASN A 28 25.01 25.12 23.96
C ASN A 28 24.05 26.27 23.54
N GLY A 29 24.28 26.84 22.35
CA GLY A 29 23.53 27.99 21.83
C GLY A 29 22.48 27.57 20.81
N LYS A 30 21.30 28.19 20.85
CA LYS A 30 20.27 28.07 19.82
C LYS A 30 20.86 28.57 18.49
N VAL A 31 21.17 27.67 17.56
CA VAL A 31 21.76 28.03 16.27
C VAL A 31 20.69 28.77 15.45
N THR A 32 20.94 30.03 15.14
CA THR A 32 20.14 30.82 14.19
C THR A 32 20.76 30.71 12.80
N TYR A 33 19.97 30.26 11.82
CA TYR A 33 20.40 30.19 10.42
C TYR A 33 20.03 31.47 9.70
N ASP A 34 20.95 31.97 8.89
CA ASP A 34 20.71 33.12 8.03
C ASP A 34 20.05 32.64 6.73
N VAL A 35 18.73 32.79 6.64
CA VAL A 35 17.86 32.32 5.54
C VAL A 35 17.14 33.49 4.90
N LEU A 36 16.86 33.43 3.59
CA LEU A 36 16.18 34.49 2.86
C LEU A 36 15.24 33.90 1.81
N GLU A 37 13.95 34.21 1.93
CA GLU A 37 12.98 33.95 0.87
C GLU A 37 12.93 35.18 -0.04
N ASP A 38 13.54 35.09 -1.21
CA ASP A 38 13.61 36.17 -2.19
C ASP A 38 13.63 35.62 -3.61
N TYR A 39 12.55 35.84 -4.35
CA TYR A 39 12.38 35.36 -5.73
C TYR A 39 13.02 36.26 -6.78
N ASP A 40 13.57 37.42 -6.39
CA ASP A 40 14.26 38.37 -7.29
C ASP A 40 15.77 38.11 -7.39
N GLY A 41 16.25 36.99 -6.82
CA GLY A 41 17.62 36.49 -6.99
C GLY A 41 18.43 36.36 -5.70
N GLY A 42 17.91 36.81 -4.55
CA GLY A 42 18.55 36.67 -3.24
C GLY A 42 18.18 35.40 -2.46
N TYR A 43 17.44 34.45 -3.05
CA TYR A 43 16.97 33.26 -2.34
C TYR A 43 18.10 32.48 -1.67
N ARG A 44 17.92 32.13 -0.40
CA ARG A 44 18.93 31.41 0.38
C ARG A 44 18.33 30.49 1.43
N PHE A 45 18.68 29.21 1.30
CA PHE A 45 18.36 28.18 2.29
C PHE A 45 19.34 28.20 3.46
N ALA A 46 18.95 27.58 4.57
CA ALA A 46 19.88 27.25 5.64
C ALA A 46 20.97 26.31 5.12
N PRO A 47 22.22 26.44 5.62
CA PRO A 47 23.31 25.54 5.23
C PRO A 47 23.02 24.09 5.62
N ILE A 48 23.49 23.14 4.81
CA ILE A 48 23.31 21.71 5.01
C ILE A 48 24.53 20.94 4.47
N GLU A 49 24.84 19.82 5.11
CA GLU A 49 25.87 18.85 4.70
C GLU A 49 25.22 17.57 4.14
N GLU A 50 25.81 16.94 3.14
CA GLU A 50 25.26 15.73 2.49
C GLU A 50 25.04 14.60 3.50
N ALA A 51 25.93 14.47 4.49
CA ALA A 51 25.82 13.48 5.56
C ALA A 51 24.57 13.69 6.45
N GLN A 52 24.09 14.93 6.60
CA GLN A 52 22.84 15.20 7.33
C GLN A 52 21.64 14.63 6.57
N VAL A 53 21.61 14.82 5.25
CA VAL A 53 20.55 14.28 4.38
C VAL A 53 20.57 12.75 4.39
N SER A 54 21.74 12.13 4.20
CA SER A 54 21.90 10.67 4.22
C SER A 54 21.43 10.05 5.55
N ARG A 55 21.90 10.60 6.69
CA ARG A 55 21.48 10.14 8.02
C ARG A 55 19.98 10.33 8.26
N ALA A 56 19.42 11.46 7.81
CA ALA A 56 18.01 11.74 7.98
C ALA A 56 17.13 10.69 7.28
N MET A 57 17.50 10.25 6.07
CA MET A 57 16.80 9.22 5.32
C MET A 57 17.02 7.82 5.91
N ILE A 58 18.28 7.42 6.13
CA ILE A 58 18.64 6.09 6.67
C ILE A 58 17.94 5.86 8.00
N LYS A 59 18.04 6.81 8.94
CA LYS A 59 17.43 6.67 10.26
C LYS A 59 15.93 6.39 10.15
N ARG A 60 15.20 7.21 9.39
CA ARG A 60 13.74 7.08 9.26
C ARG A 60 13.36 5.79 8.56
N TYR A 61 14.03 5.44 7.46
CA TYR A 61 13.70 4.24 6.70
C TYR A 61 13.94 2.97 7.51
N PHE A 62 15.10 2.85 8.18
CA PHE A 62 15.41 1.66 8.98
C PHE A 62 14.60 1.60 10.30
N THR A 63 14.22 2.75 10.89
CA THR A 63 13.23 2.76 11.98
C THR A 63 11.89 2.21 11.51
N THR A 64 11.40 2.67 10.36
CA THR A 64 10.17 2.14 9.77
C THR A 64 10.27 0.64 9.49
N MET A 65 11.37 0.16 8.89
CA MET A 65 11.57 -1.28 8.66
C MET A 65 11.57 -2.08 9.97
N TYR A 66 12.27 -1.58 11.00
CA TYR A 66 12.32 -2.22 12.31
C TYR A 66 10.92 -2.31 12.95
N GLU A 67 10.17 -1.21 12.95
CA GLU A 67 8.82 -1.14 13.52
C GLU A 67 7.80 -2.00 12.77
N ARG A 68 7.99 -2.17 11.46
CA ARG A 68 7.08 -2.87 10.54
C ARG A 68 7.50 -4.29 10.19
N ALA A 69 8.60 -4.80 10.74
CA ALA A 69 8.96 -6.21 10.68
C ALA A 69 7.83 -7.12 11.21
N VAL A 70 7.03 -6.61 12.15
CA VAL A 70 5.72 -7.16 12.53
C VAL A 70 4.65 -6.07 12.34
N SER A 71 3.67 -6.36 11.50
CA SER A 71 2.52 -5.48 11.21
C SER A 71 1.20 -6.19 11.51
N ASP A 72 0.12 -5.46 11.71
CA ASP A 72 -1.21 -6.05 11.91
C ASP A 72 -1.85 -6.43 10.56
N VAL A 73 -1.68 -5.56 9.57
CA VAL A 73 -2.13 -5.80 8.20
C VAL A 73 -1.03 -5.44 7.22
N VAL A 74 -0.72 -6.35 6.29
CA VAL A 74 0.08 -6.04 5.11
C VAL A 74 -0.82 -5.99 3.88
N ILE A 75 -0.71 -4.92 3.09
CA ILE A 75 -1.42 -4.77 1.82
C ILE A 75 -0.41 -4.88 0.68
N ILE A 76 -0.58 -5.86 -0.20
CA ILE A 76 0.29 -6.08 -1.37
C ILE A 76 -0.34 -5.39 -2.58
N GLY A 77 0.33 -4.36 -3.11
CA GLY A 77 -0.12 -3.55 -4.23
C GLY A 77 -0.91 -2.32 -3.80
N ALA A 78 -0.36 -1.14 -4.09
CA ALA A 78 -0.95 0.18 -3.88
C ALA A 78 -1.77 0.64 -5.11
N GLY A 79 -2.50 -0.26 -5.75
CA GLY A 79 -3.48 0.07 -6.79
C GLY A 79 -4.77 0.68 -6.21
N SER A 80 -5.76 0.96 -7.06
CA SER A 80 -7.04 1.54 -6.62
C SER A 80 -7.75 0.70 -5.54
N ALA A 81 -7.74 -0.63 -5.65
CA ALA A 81 -8.33 -1.51 -4.64
C ALA A 81 -7.51 -1.53 -3.33
N GLY A 82 -6.19 -1.66 -3.42
CA GLY A 82 -5.29 -1.65 -2.25
C GLY A 82 -5.32 -0.32 -1.48
N LEU A 83 -5.29 0.81 -2.19
CA LEU A 83 -5.42 2.14 -1.58
C LEU A 83 -6.80 2.37 -0.97
N SER A 84 -7.87 1.86 -1.59
CA SER A 84 -9.22 1.91 -1.01
C SER A 84 -9.30 1.08 0.27
N CYS A 85 -8.70 -0.11 0.31
CA CYS A 85 -8.57 -0.91 1.52
C CYS A 85 -7.78 -0.16 2.61
N ALA A 86 -6.61 0.37 2.27
CA ALA A 86 -5.75 1.11 3.19
C ALA A 86 -6.44 2.33 3.79
N TYR A 87 -7.16 3.12 2.98
CA TYR A 87 -7.91 4.29 3.43
C TYR A 87 -8.95 3.91 4.49
N HIS A 88 -9.76 2.88 4.22
CA HIS A 88 -10.81 2.48 5.15
C HIS A 88 -10.25 1.82 6.41
N LEU A 89 -9.21 0.99 6.31
CA LEU A 89 -8.54 0.42 7.49
C LEU A 89 -7.91 1.52 8.34
N GLY A 90 -7.08 2.39 7.76
CA GLY A 90 -6.36 3.43 8.50
C GLY A 90 -7.30 4.39 9.20
N LYS A 91 -8.43 4.74 8.57
CA LYS A 91 -9.46 5.59 9.16
C LYS A 91 -10.27 4.91 10.26
N SER A 92 -10.65 3.64 10.10
CA SER A 92 -11.55 2.95 11.03
C SER A 92 -10.84 2.30 12.22
N ARG A 93 -9.55 2.00 12.06
CA ARG A 93 -8.72 1.30 13.04
C ARG A 93 -7.36 2.00 13.20
N PRO A 94 -7.34 3.20 13.81
CA PRO A 94 -6.11 3.98 14.00
C PRO A 94 -5.07 3.28 14.89
N ASP A 95 -5.48 2.25 15.62
CA ASP A 95 -4.64 1.38 16.45
C ASP A 95 -3.77 0.39 15.64
N LEU A 96 -4.17 0.07 14.40
CA LEU A 96 -3.50 -0.96 13.60
C LEU A 96 -2.27 -0.44 12.86
N LYS A 97 -1.19 -1.20 12.88
CA LYS A 97 -0.03 -1.07 11.99
C LYS A 97 -0.35 -1.60 10.60
N ILE A 98 -0.67 -0.70 9.68
CA ILE A 98 -0.93 -1.04 8.27
C ILE A 98 0.31 -0.77 7.43
N THR A 99 0.81 -1.79 6.75
CA THR A 99 2.03 -1.70 5.91
C THR A 99 1.67 -2.04 4.46
N ILE A 100 1.83 -1.08 3.56
CA ILE A 100 1.58 -1.25 2.13
C ILE A 100 2.91 -1.56 1.44
N ILE A 101 2.97 -2.68 0.73
CA ILE A 101 4.12 -3.06 -0.11
C ILE A 101 3.75 -2.83 -1.57
N GLU A 102 4.50 -1.97 -2.25
CA GLU A 102 4.27 -1.63 -3.65
C GLU A 102 5.53 -1.87 -4.49
N ALA A 103 5.39 -2.69 -5.52
CA ALA A 103 6.51 -3.06 -6.38
C ALA A 103 7.02 -1.87 -7.19
N GLY A 104 6.14 -1.02 -7.70
CA GLY A 104 6.51 0.17 -8.46
C GLY A 104 7.18 1.22 -7.59
N VAL A 105 8.02 2.06 -8.20
CA VAL A 105 8.45 3.32 -7.55
C VAL A 105 7.24 4.22 -7.33
N ALA A 106 6.35 4.33 -8.32
CA ALA A 106 5.12 5.08 -8.21
C ALA A 106 3.95 4.16 -7.81
N PRO A 107 3.25 4.42 -6.69
CA PRO A 107 2.01 3.73 -6.35
C PRO A 107 0.87 4.18 -7.28
N GLY A 108 -0.32 3.59 -7.11
CA GLY A 108 -1.53 3.89 -7.88
C GLY A 108 -1.90 2.82 -8.90
N GLY A 109 -0.96 1.93 -9.24
CA GLY A 109 -1.16 0.84 -10.20
C GLY A 109 -1.73 1.36 -11.53
N GLY A 110 -2.76 0.71 -12.05
CA GLY A 110 -3.43 1.10 -13.30
C GLY A 110 -4.38 2.31 -13.20
N ALA A 111 -4.54 2.94 -12.03
CA ALA A 111 -5.52 4.00 -11.82
C ALA A 111 -5.00 5.41 -12.16
N TRP A 112 -3.93 5.52 -12.93
CA TRP A 112 -3.43 6.81 -13.44
C TRP A 112 -4.16 7.27 -14.70
N LEU A 113 -4.79 6.33 -15.43
CA LEU A 113 -5.48 6.57 -16.69
C LEU A 113 -6.83 5.84 -16.71
N GLY A 114 -7.68 6.21 -17.67
CA GLY A 114 -8.82 5.43 -18.11
C GLY A 114 -8.42 4.39 -19.15
N GLY A 115 -9.33 4.08 -20.08
CA GLY A 115 -9.05 3.13 -21.17
C GLY A 115 -8.15 3.72 -22.26
N GLN A 116 -7.29 2.89 -22.86
CA GLN A 116 -6.53 3.24 -24.07
C GLN A 116 -5.74 4.57 -23.95
N LEU A 117 -5.12 4.79 -22.78
CA LEU A 117 -4.37 6.02 -22.45
C LEU A 117 -5.20 7.31 -22.35
N MET A 118 -6.54 7.22 -22.43
CA MET A 118 -7.42 8.34 -22.12
C MET A 118 -7.41 8.63 -20.62
N THR A 119 -7.90 9.81 -20.22
CA THR A 119 -7.81 10.30 -18.85
C THR A 119 -9.04 10.10 -17.97
N PRO A 120 -10.30 10.15 -18.46
CA PRO A 120 -11.47 10.11 -17.58
C PRO A 120 -11.62 8.76 -16.85
N MET A 121 -12.04 8.82 -15.59
CA MET A 121 -12.30 7.64 -14.78
C MET A 121 -13.80 7.47 -14.58
N VAL A 122 -14.36 6.44 -15.23
CA VAL A 122 -15.77 6.07 -15.13
C VAL A 122 -15.99 5.23 -13.87
N VAL A 123 -17.00 5.59 -13.08
CA VAL A 123 -17.35 4.94 -11.82
C VAL A 123 -18.86 4.71 -11.77
N ARG A 124 -19.29 3.44 -11.81
CA ARG A 124 -20.71 3.09 -11.67
C ARG A 124 -21.21 3.33 -10.25
N LYS A 125 -22.47 3.77 -10.11
CA LYS A 125 -23.12 3.93 -8.81
C LYS A 125 -23.37 2.55 -8.16
N PRO A 126 -23.27 2.40 -6.83
CA PRO A 126 -23.18 3.45 -5.81
C PRO A 126 -21.74 3.79 -5.36
N ALA A 127 -20.70 3.52 -6.17
CA ALA A 127 -19.31 3.80 -5.79
C ALA A 127 -18.95 5.30 -5.78
N ASP A 128 -19.79 6.14 -6.39
CA ASP A 128 -19.76 7.61 -6.29
C ASP A 128 -19.81 8.11 -4.85
N ARG A 129 -20.44 7.36 -3.93
CA ARG A 129 -20.45 7.70 -2.49
C ARG A 129 -19.04 7.78 -1.90
N PHE A 130 -18.13 6.94 -2.38
CA PHE A 130 -16.74 6.96 -1.93
C PHE A 130 -15.96 8.14 -2.50
N LEU A 131 -16.27 8.55 -3.74
CA LEU A 131 -15.73 9.79 -4.31
C LEU A 131 -16.16 11.01 -3.49
N THR A 132 -17.44 11.06 -3.10
CA THR A 132 -17.98 12.10 -2.21
C THR A 132 -17.26 12.10 -0.85
N GLU A 133 -17.04 10.93 -0.24
CA GLU A 133 -16.29 10.81 1.02
C GLU A 133 -14.86 11.37 0.92
N LEU A 134 -14.19 11.14 -0.21
CA LEU A 134 -12.83 11.65 -0.48
C LEU A 134 -12.80 13.13 -0.89
N GLY A 135 -13.95 13.73 -1.20
CA GLY A 135 -14.07 15.08 -1.73
C GLY A 135 -13.60 15.22 -3.17
N ILE A 136 -13.72 14.15 -3.98
CA ILE A 136 -13.33 14.16 -5.39
C ILE A 136 -14.53 14.59 -6.24
N PRO A 137 -14.42 15.68 -7.02
CA PRO A 137 -15.49 16.11 -7.91
C PRO A 137 -15.65 15.14 -9.09
N PHE A 138 -16.90 14.97 -9.51
CA PHE A 138 -17.27 14.14 -10.66
C PHE A 138 -18.49 14.75 -11.38
N GLU A 139 -18.66 14.38 -12.64
CA GLU A 139 -19.85 14.66 -13.45
C GLU A 139 -20.82 13.48 -13.32
N ASP A 140 -22.09 13.75 -13.01
CA ASP A 140 -23.12 12.72 -12.84
C ASP A 140 -23.84 12.44 -14.17
N GLU A 141 -23.74 11.21 -14.66
CA GLU A 141 -24.29 10.73 -15.94
C GLU A 141 -25.43 9.71 -15.70
N GLY A 142 -26.11 9.81 -14.56
CA GLY A 142 -27.23 8.95 -14.19
C GLY A 142 -26.78 7.67 -13.48
N ASN A 143 -26.53 6.58 -14.23
CA ASN A 143 -26.17 5.28 -13.64
C ASN A 143 -24.67 5.16 -13.28
N PHE A 144 -23.88 6.15 -13.68
CA PHE A 144 -22.45 6.25 -13.41
C PHE A 144 -22.06 7.72 -13.26
N VAL A 145 -20.84 7.95 -12.78
CA VAL A 145 -20.22 9.26 -12.69
C VAL A 145 -18.85 9.23 -13.36
N VAL A 146 -18.34 10.40 -13.74
CA VAL A 146 -17.05 10.54 -14.40
C VAL A 146 -16.17 11.49 -13.61
N VAL A 147 -15.05 10.98 -13.09
CA VAL A 147 -13.99 11.83 -12.56
C VAL A 147 -13.17 12.33 -13.75
N LYS A 148 -12.96 13.66 -13.83
CA LYS A 148 -12.29 14.31 -14.97
C LYS A 148 -10.95 13.68 -15.37
N HIS A 149 -10.24 13.12 -14.40
CA HIS A 149 -9.00 12.40 -14.63
C HIS A 149 -8.79 11.33 -13.55
N ALA A 150 -8.45 10.10 -13.96
CA ALA A 150 -8.10 9.00 -13.05
C ALA A 150 -7.03 9.39 -12.00
N ALA A 151 -6.02 10.15 -12.41
CA ALA A 151 -4.99 10.72 -11.54
C ALA A 151 -5.56 11.58 -10.39
N LEU A 152 -6.69 12.25 -10.57
CA LEU A 152 -7.33 13.04 -9.50
C LEU A 152 -7.81 12.13 -8.37
N PHE A 153 -8.43 10.99 -8.70
CA PHE A 153 -8.81 10.00 -7.70
C PHE A 153 -7.55 9.45 -7.00
N THR A 154 -6.60 8.96 -7.79
CA THR A 154 -5.43 8.24 -7.28
C THR A 154 -4.53 9.12 -6.41
N SER A 155 -4.22 10.34 -6.84
CA SER A 155 -3.42 11.27 -6.03
C SER A 155 -4.15 11.72 -4.76
N THR A 156 -5.47 11.92 -4.82
CA THR A 156 -6.26 12.32 -3.66
C THR A 156 -6.28 11.21 -2.61
N ILE A 157 -6.66 9.98 -2.99
CA ILE A 157 -6.70 8.87 -2.03
C ILE A 157 -5.30 8.56 -1.47
N LEU A 158 -4.26 8.58 -2.31
CA LEU A 158 -2.88 8.37 -1.88
C LEU A 158 -2.46 9.42 -0.83
N SER A 159 -2.75 10.70 -1.06
CA SER A 159 -2.46 11.77 -0.09
C SER A 159 -3.18 11.54 1.24
N ARG A 160 -4.48 11.16 1.21
CA ARG A 160 -5.25 10.86 2.42
C ARG A 160 -4.68 9.67 3.18
N VAL A 161 -4.32 8.60 2.49
CA VAL A 161 -3.74 7.37 3.07
C VAL A 161 -2.38 7.66 3.70
N LEU A 162 -1.48 8.33 2.99
CA LEU A 162 -0.12 8.63 3.47
C LEU A 162 -0.09 9.66 4.60
N SER A 163 -1.17 10.41 4.80
CA SER A 163 -1.31 11.33 5.94
C SER A 163 -1.72 10.63 7.24
N MET A 164 -2.08 9.34 7.19
CA MET A 164 -2.49 8.58 8.38
C MET A 164 -1.26 8.08 9.15
N PRO A 165 -1.15 8.33 10.47
CA PRO A 165 0.06 8.01 11.24
C PRO A 165 0.31 6.50 11.38
N ASN A 166 -0.72 5.68 11.18
CA ASN A 166 -0.66 4.24 11.36
C ASN A 166 -0.39 3.47 10.05
N VAL A 167 -0.39 4.18 8.90
CA VAL A 167 -0.11 3.62 7.57
C VAL A 167 1.32 3.93 7.15
N VAL A 168 2.02 2.94 6.60
CA VAL A 168 3.34 3.08 5.97
C VAL A 168 3.25 2.55 4.54
N LEU A 169 3.88 3.26 3.59
CA LEU A 169 4.11 2.78 2.23
C LEU A 169 5.59 2.44 2.05
N MET A 170 5.86 1.20 1.68
CA MET A 170 7.16 0.73 1.20
C MET A 170 7.03 0.45 -0.31
N ASN A 171 7.21 1.50 -1.11
CA ASN A 171 7.28 1.41 -2.56
C ASN A 171 8.67 0.94 -3.02
N ALA A 172 8.81 0.63 -4.31
CA ALA A 172 10.00 -0.03 -4.88
C ALA A 172 10.38 -1.36 -4.19
N THR A 173 9.39 -2.01 -3.56
CA THR A 173 9.55 -3.23 -2.79
C THR A 173 8.56 -4.27 -3.32
N ALA A 174 9.05 -5.39 -3.84
CA ALA A 174 8.23 -6.48 -4.33
C ALA A 174 7.98 -7.51 -3.22
N VAL A 175 6.83 -8.18 -3.27
CA VAL A 175 6.60 -9.43 -2.55
C VAL A 175 6.95 -10.57 -3.49
N GLU A 176 7.87 -11.43 -3.07
CA GLU A 176 8.39 -12.56 -3.86
C GLU A 176 7.85 -13.91 -3.38
N ASP A 177 7.44 -13.99 -2.11
CA ASP A 177 6.83 -15.17 -1.52
C ASP A 177 5.87 -14.82 -0.36
N LEU A 178 5.12 -15.80 0.10
CA LEU A 178 4.27 -15.74 1.27
C LEU A 178 4.88 -16.56 2.41
N ILE A 179 4.76 -16.07 3.64
CA ILE A 179 5.12 -16.84 4.82
C ILE A 179 3.93 -17.73 5.17
N ILE A 180 4.06 -19.04 5.01
CA ILE A 180 3.00 -20.01 5.37
C ILE A 180 3.40 -20.76 6.65
N ARG A 181 2.45 -20.92 7.57
CA ARG A 181 2.59 -21.64 8.84
C ARG A 181 1.37 -22.52 9.09
N LYS A 182 1.51 -23.53 9.94
CA LYS A 182 0.36 -24.26 10.46
C LYS A 182 -0.31 -23.41 11.56
N ASP A 183 -1.62 -23.25 11.47
CA ASP A 183 -2.42 -22.64 12.55
C ASP A 183 -2.67 -23.64 13.69
N HIS A 184 -3.43 -23.23 14.69
CA HIS A 184 -3.77 -24.04 15.86
C HIS A 184 -4.60 -25.29 15.54
N THR A 185 -5.25 -25.34 14.36
CA THR A 185 -5.99 -26.52 13.86
C THR A 185 -5.12 -27.44 13.01
N GLY A 186 -3.88 -27.03 12.70
CA GLY A 186 -2.98 -27.74 11.80
C GLY A 186 -3.20 -27.43 10.31
N ALA A 187 -4.04 -26.45 9.98
CA ALA A 187 -4.27 -26.00 8.61
C ALA A 187 -3.19 -24.98 8.17
N ASP A 188 -2.91 -24.89 6.87
CA ASP A 188 -1.99 -23.89 6.35
C ASP A 188 -2.61 -22.49 6.40
N ARG A 189 -1.86 -21.54 6.95
CA ARG A 189 -2.21 -20.14 7.12
C ARG A 189 -1.10 -19.24 6.58
N VAL A 190 -1.48 -18.21 5.85
CA VAL A 190 -0.59 -17.12 5.47
C VAL A 190 -0.36 -16.19 6.68
N ALA A 191 0.89 -15.99 7.05
CA ALA A 191 1.31 -15.31 8.28
C ALA A 191 2.35 -14.19 8.00
N GLY A 192 2.48 -13.75 6.75
CA GLY A 192 3.43 -12.73 6.36
C GLY A 192 3.80 -12.77 4.89
N VAL A 193 4.72 -11.88 4.53
CA VAL A 193 5.25 -11.73 3.17
C VAL A 193 6.78 -11.81 3.17
N VAL A 194 7.32 -12.32 2.08
CA VAL A 194 8.74 -12.31 1.78
C VAL A 194 8.97 -11.19 0.76
N THR A 195 9.82 -10.24 1.12
CA THR A 195 9.96 -8.97 0.41
C THR A 195 11.38 -8.77 -0.10
N ASN A 196 11.53 -8.06 -1.20
CA ASN A 196 12.83 -7.59 -1.66
C ASN A 196 12.67 -6.28 -2.40
N TRP A 197 13.79 -5.62 -2.71
CA TRP A 197 13.76 -4.54 -3.67
C TRP A 197 13.25 -5.08 -5.01
N THR A 198 12.34 -4.35 -5.67
CA THR A 198 11.77 -4.82 -6.93
C THR A 198 12.82 -5.09 -8.00
N LEU A 199 13.88 -4.27 -8.03
CA LEU A 199 15.00 -4.47 -8.94
C LEU A 199 15.82 -5.73 -8.62
N VAL A 200 15.87 -6.17 -7.36
CA VAL A 200 16.48 -7.46 -7.02
C VAL A 200 15.57 -8.60 -7.51
N ALA A 201 14.27 -8.51 -7.22
CA ALA A 201 13.28 -9.50 -7.61
C ALA A 201 13.21 -9.76 -9.12
N LEU A 202 13.46 -8.72 -9.93
CA LEU A 202 13.48 -8.80 -11.39
C LEU A 202 14.82 -9.31 -11.97
N ASN A 203 15.83 -9.54 -11.12
CA ASN A 203 17.22 -9.75 -11.56
C ASN A 203 17.92 -10.94 -10.91
N HIS A 204 17.18 -11.88 -10.30
CA HIS A 204 17.73 -13.10 -9.70
C HIS A 204 18.61 -13.93 -10.65
N ASP A 205 18.27 -13.97 -11.94
CA ASP A 205 19.04 -14.74 -12.94
C ASP A 205 20.30 -14.01 -13.46
N THR A 206 20.52 -12.76 -13.03
CA THR A 206 21.57 -11.89 -13.60
C THR A 206 22.69 -11.55 -12.62
N GLN A 207 22.62 -12.03 -11.38
CA GLN A 207 23.59 -11.79 -10.31
C GLN A 207 23.77 -13.07 -9.47
N SER A 208 24.69 -13.04 -8.49
CA SER A 208 24.66 -14.04 -7.42
C SER A 208 23.37 -13.96 -6.61
N CYS A 209 22.99 -15.03 -5.91
CA CYS A 209 21.76 -15.07 -5.12
C CYS A 209 21.70 -13.90 -4.13
N MET A 210 20.55 -13.21 -4.09
CA MET A 210 20.29 -12.07 -3.22
C MET A 210 19.04 -12.40 -2.39
N ASP A 211 19.27 -12.96 -1.21
CA ASP A 211 18.19 -13.42 -0.34
C ASP A 211 17.21 -12.29 0.02
N PRO A 212 15.91 -12.60 0.16
CA PRO A 212 14.90 -11.62 0.51
C PRO A 212 14.90 -11.29 2.01
N ASN A 213 14.11 -10.28 2.37
CA ASN A 213 13.73 -9.95 3.74
C ASN A 213 12.28 -10.43 4.03
N VAL A 214 11.79 -10.25 5.26
CA VAL A 214 10.47 -10.76 5.69
C VAL A 214 9.69 -9.76 6.53
N ILE A 215 8.37 -9.80 6.40
CA ILE A 215 7.42 -9.08 7.27
C ILE A 215 6.38 -10.07 7.76
N THR A 216 6.23 -10.19 9.08
CA THR A 216 5.15 -10.98 9.69
C THR A 216 3.89 -10.13 9.81
N ALA A 217 2.75 -10.70 9.42
CA ALA A 217 1.45 -10.13 9.71
C ALA A 217 0.37 -11.22 9.74
N PRO A 218 -0.61 -11.13 10.66
CA PRO A 218 -1.70 -12.09 10.74
C PRO A 218 -2.64 -12.01 9.55
N ILE A 219 -2.78 -10.82 8.95
CA ILE A 219 -3.67 -10.57 7.83
C ILE A 219 -2.89 -9.94 6.68
N ILE A 220 -2.96 -10.59 5.52
CA ILE A 220 -2.44 -10.12 4.26
C ILE A 220 -3.62 -9.79 3.34
N VAL A 221 -3.65 -8.59 2.78
CA VAL A 221 -4.59 -8.21 1.72
C VAL A 221 -3.82 -8.11 0.41
N SER A 222 -4.06 -9.05 -0.51
CA SER A 222 -3.44 -9.03 -1.84
C SER A 222 -4.34 -8.31 -2.85
N ALA A 223 -3.80 -7.25 -3.46
CA ALA A 223 -4.45 -6.37 -4.42
C ALA A 223 -3.54 -6.10 -5.63
N THR A 224 -2.82 -7.12 -6.10
CA THR A 224 -1.74 -6.99 -7.11
C THR A 224 -2.24 -6.86 -8.55
N GLY A 225 -3.55 -6.77 -8.76
CA GLY A 225 -4.15 -6.70 -10.09
C GLY A 225 -4.01 -8.00 -10.87
N HIS A 226 -4.17 -7.95 -12.19
CA HIS A 226 -4.14 -9.13 -13.06
C HIS A 226 -3.00 -9.09 -14.09
N ASP A 227 -2.63 -7.91 -14.59
CA ASP A 227 -1.64 -7.73 -15.65
C ASP A 227 -0.21 -7.54 -15.12
N GLY A 228 0.76 -7.76 -16.01
CA GLY A 228 2.17 -7.42 -15.80
C GLY A 228 2.97 -8.53 -15.09
N PRO A 229 4.30 -8.33 -14.97
CA PRO A 229 5.22 -9.33 -14.43
C PRO A 229 4.94 -9.67 -12.96
N MET A 230 4.34 -8.73 -12.21
CA MET A 230 4.01 -8.88 -10.78
C MET A 230 2.50 -9.05 -10.53
N GLY A 231 1.69 -9.15 -11.59
CA GLY A 231 0.23 -9.24 -11.49
C GLY A 231 -0.24 -10.59 -10.97
N ALA A 232 -1.32 -10.58 -10.19
CA ALA A 232 -1.94 -11.74 -9.56
C ALA A 232 -0.96 -12.62 -8.77
N PHE A 233 -0.02 -11.98 -8.09
CA PHE A 233 1.08 -12.66 -7.41
C PHE A 233 0.60 -13.71 -6.42
N SER A 234 -0.29 -13.34 -5.48
CA SER A 234 -0.70 -14.24 -4.40
C SER A 234 -1.61 -15.34 -4.93
N ALA A 235 -2.48 -15.04 -5.91
CA ALA A 235 -3.28 -16.07 -6.60
C ALA A 235 -2.40 -17.14 -7.26
N LYS A 236 -1.38 -16.72 -8.03
CA LYS A 236 -0.40 -17.63 -8.64
C LYS A 236 0.42 -18.38 -7.58
N ARG A 237 0.82 -17.68 -6.51
CA ARG A 237 1.63 -18.28 -5.45
C ARG A 237 0.87 -19.35 -4.69
N MET A 238 -0.43 -19.18 -4.44
CA MET A 238 -1.29 -20.21 -3.85
C MET A 238 -1.27 -21.53 -4.63
N VAL A 239 -1.23 -21.48 -5.98
CA VAL A 239 -1.14 -22.69 -6.80
C VAL A 239 0.19 -23.39 -6.60
N SER A 240 1.30 -22.65 -6.77
CA SER A 240 2.64 -23.23 -6.60
C SER A 240 2.97 -23.66 -5.16
N ALA A 241 2.29 -23.09 -4.16
CA ALA A 241 2.38 -23.47 -2.76
C ALA A 241 1.44 -24.63 -2.38
N GLY A 242 0.59 -25.11 -3.30
CA GLY A 242 -0.35 -26.21 -3.05
C GLY A 242 -1.59 -25.83 -2.23
N LEU A 243 -1.85 -24.53 -2.02
CA LEU A 243 -3.05 -24.01 -1.34
C LEU A 243 -4.27 -23.93 -2.28
N LEU A 244 -4.03 -23.92 -3.59
CA LEU A 244 -5.04 -23.90 -4.63
C LEU A 244 -4.66 -24.89 -5.73
N LYS A 245 -5.62 -25.67 -6.25
CA LYS A 245 -5.34 -26.65 -7.30
C LYS A 245 -4.90 -25.99 -8.61
N GLU A 246 -5.64 -24.99 -9.04
CA GLU A 246 -5.41 -24.26 -10.30
C GLU A 246 -6.10 -22.89 -10.24
N LEU A 247 -5.67 -21.96 -11.09
CA LEU A 247 -6.33 -20.66 -11.23
C LEU A 247 -7.66 -20.79 -11.95
N GLY A 248 -8.64 -19.97 -11.55
CA GLY A 248 -9.87 -19.78 -12.30
C GLY A 248 -9.64 -19.12 -13.67
N ASN A 249 -8.58 -18.30 -13.80
CA ASN A 249 -8.19 -17.51 -14.97
C ASN A 249 -9.22 -16.45 -15.38
N MET A 250 -8.81 -15.19 -15.40
CA MET A 250 -9.68 -14.06 -15.76
C MET A 250 -10.34 -14.27 -17.14
N ARG A 251 -11.66 -14.00 -17.20
CA ARG A 251 -12.48 -14.21 -18.42
C ARG A 251 -12.61 -12.92 -19.23
N CYS A 252 -13.21 -13.06 -20.41
CA CYS A 252 -13.51 -11.96 -21.33
C CYS A 252 -14.27 -10.80 -20.65
N LEU A 253 -14.24 -9.64 -21.29
CA LEU A 253 -14.83 -8.42 -20.74
C LEU A 253 -16.37 -8.51 -20.70
N ASP A 254 -16.93 -8.30 -19.51
CA ASP A 254 -18.36 -8.09 -19.27
C ASP A 254 -18.52 -7.25 -17.99
N MET A 255 -18.71 -5.94 -18.14
CA MET A 255 -18.78 -4.99 -17.02
C MET A 255 -19.93 -5.29 -16.05
N ASN A 256 -21.07 -5.76 -16.55
CA ASN A 256 -22.25 -5.99 -15.73
C ASN A 256 -22.06 -7.20 -14.81
N ARG A 257 -21.42 -8.25 -15.32
CA ARG A 257 -21.10 -9.46 -14.53
C ARG A 257 -19.85 -9.27 -13.67
N ALA A 258 -18.82 -8.62 -14.20
CA ALA A 258 -17.52 -8.48 -13.57
C ALA A 258 -17.59 -7.68 -12.26
N GLU A 259 -18.14 -6.46 -12.30
CA GLU A 259 -18.04 -5.56 -11.14
C GLU A 259 -18.73 -6.13 -9.88
N PRO A 260 -19.97 -6.65 -9.94
CA PRO A 260 -20.59 -7.29 -8.79
C PRO A 260 -19.87 -8.57 -8.38
N ALA A 261 -19.36 -9.38 -9.32
CA ALA A 261 -18.63 -10.61 -8.99
C ALA A 261 -17.37 -10.32 -8.17
N ILE A 262 -16.59 -9.30 -8.54
CA ILE A 262 -15.38 -8.93 -7.80
C ILE A 262 -15.71 -8.40 -6.41
N VAL A 263 -16.69 -7.51 -6.29
CA VAL A 263 -17.10 -6.95 -4.99
C VAL A 263 -17.67 -8.05 -4.10
N ASN A 264 -18.60 -8.86 -4.59
CA ASN A 264 -19.24 -9.92 -3.80
C ASN A 264 -18.30 -11.09 -3.52
N GLY A 265 -17.30 -11.32 -4.36
CA GLY A 265 -16.30 -12.37 -4.18
C GLY A 265 -15.16 -12.00 -3.23
N THR A 266 -14.86 -10.71 -3.05
CA THR A 266 -13.74 -10.26 -2.18
C THR A 266 -13.90 -10.80 -0.77
N ARG A 267 -12.90 -11.57 -0.29
CA ARG A 267 -12.95 -12.37 0.94
C ARG A 267 -11.56 -12.83 1.36
N GLU A 268 -11.49 -13.44 2.54
CA GLU A 268 -10.38 -14.32 2.93
C GLU A 268 -10.45 -15.61 2.07
N VAL A 269 -9.52 -15.75 1.12
CA VAL A 269 -9.48 -16.88 0.17
C VAL A 269 -8.72 -18.08 0.74
N ALA A 270 -7.84 -17.84 1.70
CA ALA A 270 -7.19 -18.83 2.56
C ALA A 270 -6.94 -18.17 3.93
N PRO A 271 -6.79 -18.94 5.03
CA PRO A 271 -6.53 -18.35 6.34
C PRO A 271 -5.37 -17.35 6.30
N GLY A 272 -5.63 -16.12 6.75
CA GLY A 272 -4.69 -15.00 6.76
C GLY A 272 -4.51 -14.27 5.43
N LEU A 273 -5.14 -14.71 4.33
CA LEU A 273 -5.00 -14.10 3.00
C LEU A 273 -6.35 -13.66 2.44
N ILE A 274 -6.55 -12.35 2.39
CA ILE A 274 -7.68 -11.69 1.75
C ILE A 274 -7.28 -11.26 0.34
N MET A 275 -8.17 -11.49 -0.63
CA MET A 275 -7.94 -11.09 -2.01
C MET A 275 -9.00 -10.12 -2.48
N THR A 276 -8.56 -9.06 -3.16
CA THR A 276 -9.41 -7.96 -3.61
C THR A 276 -9.00 -7.43 -4.98
N GLY A 277 -9.85 -6.60 -5.57
CA GLY A 277 -9.64 -6.06 -6.90
C GLY A 277 -9.50 -7.14 -7.96
N MET A 278 -8.77 -6.82 -9.02
CA MET A 278 -8.68 -7.71 -10.19
C MET A 278 -7.86 -8.97 -9.98
N GLU A 279 -7.03 -9.06 -8.95
CA GLU A 279 -6.32 -10.30 -8.63
C GLU A 279 -7.31 -11.43 -8.33
N LEU A 280 -8.44 -11.10 -7.68
CA LEU A 280 -9.52 -12.05 -7.42
C LEU A 280 -10.12 -12.64 -8.70
N SER A 281 -10.09 -11.90 -9.81
CA SER A 281 -10.60 -12.40 -11.10
C SER A 281 -9.78 -13.57 -11.64
N GLU A 282 -8.47 -13.60 -11.38
CA GLU A 282 -7.58 -14.69 -11.75
C GLU A 282 -7.78 -15.91 -10.84
N HIS A 283 -7.99 -15.65 -9.54
CA HIS A 283 -8.29 -16.70 -8.57
C HIS A 283 -9.63 -17.39 -8.89
N ASP A 284 -10.73 -16.62 -8.99
CA ASP A 284 -12.09 -17.17 -9.14
C ASP A 284 -12.51 -17.42 -10.60
N GLY A 285 -11.79 -16.86 -11.58
CA GLY A 285 -12.15 -16.98 -12.99
C GLY A 285 -13.35 -16.11 -13.39
N SER A 286 -13.39 -14.87 -12.88
CA SER A 286 -14.44 -13.89 -13.18
C SER A 286 -14.16 -13.09 -14.46
N ASN A 287 -15.20 -12.51 -15.06
CA ASN A 287 -15.06 -11.54 -16.15
C ASN A 287 -14.24 -10.32 -15.72
N ARG A 288 -13.54 -9.68 -16.67
CA ARG A 288 -12.93 -8.36 -16.47
C ARG A 288 -13.91 -7.22 -16.78
N MET A 289 -13.74 -6.07 -16.14
CA MET A 289 -14.57 -4.88 -16.40
C MET A 289 -13.93 -3.86 -17.36
N GLY A 290 -12.62 -3.91 -17.58
CA GLY A 290 -11.94 -2.92 -18.42
C GLY A 290 -11.95 -1.53 -17.77
N PRO A 291 -12.23 -0.43 -18.51
CA PRO A 291 -11.99 0.94 -18.04
C PRO A 291 -13.12 1.52 -17.15
N THR A 292 -13.57 0.77 -16.15
CA THR A 292 -14.49 1.24 -15.08
C THR A 292 -13.96 0.82 -13.72
N PHE A 293 -14.07 1.69 -12.71
CA PHE A 293 -13.30 1.58 -11.47
C PHE A 293 -14.16 1.37 -10.21
N GLY A 294 -15.49 1.32 -10.34
CA GLY A 294 -16.41 1.20 -9.21
C GLY A 294 -16.16 -0.07 -8.37
N ALA A 295 -15.93 -1.20 -9.04
CA ALA A 295 -15.58 -2.45 -8.36
C ALA A 295 -14.27 -2.40 -7.61
N MET A 296 -13.25 -1.69 -8.12
CA MET A 296 -11.96 -1.61 -7.42
C MET A 296 -12.11 -0.84 -6.11
N MET A 297 -12.85 0.26 -6.14
CA MET A 297 -13.20 1.00 -4.93
C MET A 297 -13.95 0.10 -3.96
N ALA A 298 -15.13 -0.40 -4.36
CA ALA A 298 -16.02 -1.17 -3.49
C ALA A 298 -15.39 -2.48 -2.97
N SER A 299 -14.59 -3.17 -3.77
CA SER A 299 -13.85 -4.37 -3.34
C SER A 299 -12.77 -4.02 -2.31
N GLY A 300 -12.05 -2.90 -2.47
CA GLY A 300 -11.11 -2.43 -1.45
C GLY A 300 -11.81 -2.11 -0.12
N ILE A 301 -12.97 -1.45 -0.16
CA ILE A 301 -13.80 -1.20 1.04
C ILE A 301 -14.21 -2.52 1.70
N LYS A 302 -14.64 -3.51 0.90
CA LYS A 302 -15.01 -4.82 1.44
C LYS A 302 -13.80 -5.53 2.04
N ALA A 303 -12.64 -5.50 1.40
CA ALA A 303 -11.42 -6.11 1.91
C ALA A 303 -11.02 -5.54 3.28
N ALA A 304 -11.19 -4.22 3.49
CA ALA A 304 -10.98 -3.61 4.80
C ALA A 304 -11.93 -4.19 5.87
N LYS A 305 -13.22 -4.41 5.53
CA LYS A 305 -14.19 -5.03 6.44
C LYS A 305 -13.84 -6.50 6.75
N GLU A 306 -13.41 -7.25 5.75
CA GLU A 306 -12.96 -8.63 5.93
C GLU A 306 -11.70 -8.68 6.80
N ALA A 307 -10.75 -7.77 6.61
CA ALA A 307 -9.54 -7.70 7.41
C ALA A 307 -9.83 -7.38 8.88
N ILE A 308 -10.75 -6.44 9.15
CA ILE A 308 -11.19 -6.14 10.52
C ILE A 308 -11.83 -7.37 11.16
N ARG A 309 -12.70 -8.08 10.44
CA ARG A 309 -13.35 -9.30 10.94
C ARG A 309 -12.33 -10.40 11.23
N ALA A 310 -11.41 -10.65 10.30
CA ALA A 310 -10.40 -11.71 10.45
C ALA A 310 -9.40 -11.40 11.58
N LEU A 311 -9.13 -10.12 11.85
CA LEU A 311 -8.32 -9.69 13.01
C LEU A 311 -8.96 -10.01 14.36
N GLU A 312 -10.30 -10.09 14.46
CA GLU A 312 -10.97 -10.45 15.73
C GLU A 312 -10.60 -11.86 16.20
N SER A 313 -10.29 -12.75 15.26
CA SER A 313 -9.84 -14.12 15.52
C SER A 313 -8.32 -14.30 15.52
N ALA A 314 -7.55 -13.32 15.04
CA ALA A 314 -6.12 -13.45 14.89
C ALA A 314 -5.37 -13.08 16.18
N GLN A 315 -4.42 -13.92 16.59
CA GLN A 315 -3.53 -13.63 17.72
C GLN A 315 -2.07 -13.63 17.26
N ILE A 316 -1.31 -12.61 17.68
CA ILE A 316 0.15 -12.56 17.52
C ILE A 316 0.80 -12.69 18.89
N VAL A 317 1.66 -13.69 19.07
CA VAL A 317 2.47 -13.89 20.28
C VAL A 317 3.93 -13.99 19.86
N GLU A 318 4.79 -13.13 20.41
CA GLU A 318 6.23 -13.07 20.11
C GLU A 318 6.57 -13.00 18.60
N GLY A 319 5.78 -12.22 17.85
CA GLY A 319 5.99 -12.09 16.40
C GLY A 319 5.62 -13.36 15.61
N LYS A 320 4.81 -14.25 16.17
CA LYS A 320 4.22 -15.40 15.48
C LYS A 320 2.71 -15.29 15.50
N VAL A 321 2.07 -15.62 14.38
CA VAL A 321 0.61 -15.74 14.29
C VAL A 321 0.22 -17.10 14.87
N VAL A 322 -0.55 -17.09 15.96
CA VAL A 322 -0.95 -18.31 16.71
C VAL A 322 -2.46 -18.60 16.64
N GLY A 323 -3.26 -17.61 16.22
CA GLY A 323 -4.72 -17.69 16.05
C GLY A 323 -5.15 -17.97 14.62
#